data_AF-A0A7W0FUN2-F1
#
_entry.id   AF-A0A7W0FUN2-F1
#
_cell.length_a   1.000
_cell.length_b   1.000
_cell.length_c   1.000
_cell.angle_alpha   90.00
_cell.angle_beta   90.00
_cell.angle_gamma   90.00
#
_symmetry.space_group_name_H-M   'P 1'
#
loop_
_entity.id
_entity.type
_entity.pdbx_description
1 polymer ?
#
loop_
_entity_poly.entity_id
_entity_poly.type
_entity_poly.pdbx_seq_one_letter_code
_entity_poly.pdbx_strand_id
1 'polypeptide(L)'
;MDAKKDPLEELQNRLGLHLKSIGAFVPSSNPEVNNELVINELYARGYFFYESGKYLEATDFFKVLTQMSAQNPVYWIGLGACLQMQKKYNEALLAYTTALIHDTTDPTTFFHAANCCFALNHVAEGLVAVETAENIAREKPEYKGMLPQLALLKKTWSNEEKKENNPKTSVSEKPVA
;
A
#
# COMPACT_ATOMS: atom_id res chain seq x y z
N MET A 1 -9.55 24.60 -25.77
CA MET A 1 -9.81 24.61 -24.31
C MET A 1 -10.32 23.23 -23.97
N ASP A 2 -9.40 22.30 -23.77
CA ASP A 2 -9.74 20.91 -23.47
C ASP A 2 -10.28 20.84 -22.05
N ALA A 3 -11.59 20.54 -21.94
CA ALA A 3 -12.17 20.14 -20.67
C ALA A 3 -11.41 18.89 -20.22
N LYS A 4 -10.61 19.01 -19.15
CA LYS A 4 -10.07 17.83 -18.46
C LYS A 4 -11.25 16.94 -18.14
N LYS A 5 -11.36 15.79 -18.81
CA LYS A 5 -12.36 14.78 -18.50
C LYS A 5 -12.28 14.46 -17.02
N ASP A 6 -13.44 14.23 -16.39
CA ASP A 6 -13.49 13.84 -14.98
C ASP A 6 -12.62 12.57 -14.81
N PRO A 7 -11.59 12.59 -13.93
CA PRO A 7 -10.75 11.43 -13.69
C PRO A 7 -11.55 10.17 -13.36
N LEU A 8 -12.74 10.32 -12.76
CA LEU A 8 -13.65 9.22 -12.46
C LEU A 8 -14.30 8.66 -13.73
N GLU A 9 -14.72 9.50 -14.66
CA GLU A 9 -15.34 9.09 -15.93
C GLU A 9 -14.31 8.41 -16.85
N GLU A 10 -13.07 8.90 -16.86
CA GLU A 10 -11.98 8.29 -17.63
C GLU A 10 -11.56 6.93 -17.04
N LEU A 11 -11.50 6.82 -15.71
CA LEU A 11 -11.30 5.55 -15.02
C LEU A 11 -12.43 4.55 -15.32
N GLN A 12 -13.69 4.98 -15.24
CA GLN A 12 -14.86 4.16 -15.58
C GLN A 12 -14.85 3.69 -17.04
N ASN A 13 -14.45 4.55 -17.98
CA ASN A 13 -14.34 4.16 -19.39
C ASN A 13 -13.22 3.14 -19.63
N ARG A 14 -12.04 3.34 -19.02
CA ARG A 14 -10.92 2.39 -19.11
C ARG A 14 -11.31 1.04 -18.52
N LEU A 15 -11.95 1.03 -17.37
CA LEU A 15 -12.47 -0.18 -16.74
C LEU A 15 -13.57 -0.83 -17.56
N GLY A 16 -14.51 -0.05 -18.10
CA GLY A 16 -15.60 -0.53 -18.94
C GLY A 16 -15.11 -1.22 -20.21
N LEU A 17 -14.09 -0.64 -20.86
CA LEU A 17 -13.41 -1.28 -22.00
C LEU A 17 -12.72 -2.58 -21.59
N HIS A 18 -12.02 -2.57 -20.45
CA HIS A 18 -11.34 -3.76 -19.93
C HIS A 18 -12.30 -4.86 -19.47
N LEU A 19 -13.44 -4.53 -18.87
CA LEU A 19 -14.45 -5.50 -18.43
C LEU A 19 -15.22 -6.07 -19.62
N LYS A 20 -15.50 -5.24 -20.64
CA LYS A 20 -16.12 -5.68 -21.90
C LYS A 20 -15.19 -6.59 -22.70
N SER A 21 -13.89 -6.32 -22.73
CA SER A 21 -12.91 -7.11 -23.50
C SER A 21 -12.71 -8.54 -22.99
N ILE A 22 -13.08 -8.85 -21.75
CA ILE A 22 -12.99 -10.20 -21.16
C ILE A 22 -14.34 -10.88 -20.96
N GLY A 23 -15.42 -10.29 -21.48
CA GLY A 23 -16.76 -10.89 -21.34
C GLY A 23 -17.36 -10.80 -19.94
N ALA A 24 -16.83 -9.96 -19.04
CA ALA A 24 -17.37 -9.75 -17.70
C ALA A 24 -18.66 -8.90 -17.68
N PHE A 25 -19.06 -8.32 -18.81
CA PHE A 25 -20.40 -7.76 -18.97
C PHE A 25 -21.35 -8.88 -19.43
N VAL A 26 -21.81 -9.70 -18.48
CA VAL A 26 -22.93 -10.63 -18.70
C VAL A 26 -24.17 -9.98 -18.10
N PRO A 27 -25.05 -9.36 -18.92
CA PRO A 27 -26.34 -8.94 -18.41
C PRO A 27 -27.14 -10.21 -18.07
N SER A 28 -27.63 -10.29 -16.84
CA SER A 28 -28.49 -11.34 -16.29
C SER A 28 -27.84 -12.66 -15.81
N SER A 29 -27.44 -12.66 -14.53
CA SER A 29 -27.66 -13.78 -13.57
C SER A 29 -27.06 -13.38 -12.20
N ASN A 30 -27.93 -13.17 -11.21
CA ASN A 30 -27.63 -12.86 -9.79
C ASN A 30 -26.55 -11.77 -9.52
N PRO A 31 -26.91 -10.52 -9.17
CA PRO A 31 -25.96 -9.42 -8.99
C PRO A 31 -24.88 -9.67 -7.93
N GLU A 32 -25.15 -10.51 -6.92
CA GLU A 32 -24.14 -10.88 -5.91
C GLU A 32 -23.01 -11.76 -6.47
N VAL A 33 -23.35 -12.74 -7.31
CA VAL A 33 -22.37 -13.62 -7.99
C VAL A 33 -21.55 -12.83 -9.02
N ASN A 34 -22.20 -11.86 -9.69
CA ASN A 34 -21.50 -10.96 -10.61
C ASN A 34 -20.47 -10.08 -9.87
N ASN A 35 -20.77 -9.63 -8.65
CA ASN A 35 -19.85 -8.80 -7.87
C ASN A 35 -18.60 -9.56 -7.43
N GLU A 36 -18.71 -10.82 -7.01
CA GLU A 36 -17.54 -11.61 -6.60
C GLU A 36 -16.61 -11.91 -7.79
N LEU A 37 -17.15 -12.34 -8.92
CA LEU A 37 -16.37 -12.59 -10.14
C LEU A 37 -15.67 -11.32 -10.64
N VAL A 38 -16.36 -10.19 -10.64
CA VAL A 38 -15.79 -8.90 -11.02
C VAL A 38 -14.68 -8.47 -10.05
N ILE A 39 -14.90 -8.63 -8.75
CA ILE A 39 -13.89 -8.32 -7.71
C ILE A 39 -12.64 -9.19 -7.91
N ASN A 40 -12.79 -10.50 -8.11
CA ASN A 40 -11.69 -11.42 -8.30
C ASN A 40 -10.87 -11.06 -9.55
N GLU A 41 -11.53 -10.69 -10.64
CA GLU A 41 -10.87 -10.28 -11.89
C GLU A 41 -10.15 -8.93 -11.75
N LEU A 42 -10.78 -7.95 -11.10
CA LEU A 42 -10.15 -6.67 -10.80
C LEU A 42 -8.90 -6.86 -9.95
N TYR A 43 -8.96 -7.75 -8.96
CA TYR A 43 -7.82 -8.10 -8.12
C TYR A 43 -6.72 -8.79 -8.94
N ALA A 44 -7.06 -9.80 -9.73
CA ALA A 44 -6.11 -10.52 -10.57
C ALA A 44 -5.36 -9.58 -11.53
N ARG A 45 -6.07 -8.61 -12.13
CA ARG A 45 -5.45 -7.58 -13.00
C ARG A 45 -4.61 -6.59 -12.23
N GLY A 46 -5.12 -6.06 -11.12
CA GLY A 46 -4.36 -5.15 -10.25
C GLY A 46 -3.03 -5.79 -9.83
N TYR A 47 -3.09 -7.05 -9.41
CA TYR A 47 -1.92 -7.85 -9.07
C TYR A 47 -0.99 -8.06 -10.27
N PHE A 48 -1.52 -8.44 -11.44
CA PHE A 48 -0.71 -8.61 -12.66
C PHE A 48 0.03 -7.32 -13.07
N PHE A 49 -0.63 -6.17 -13.02
CA PHE A 49 0.01 -4.88 -13.31
C PHE A 49 1.07 -4.54 -12.26
N TYR A 50 0.82 -4.83 -10.99
CA TYR A 50 1.78 -4.63 -9.91
C TYR A 50 3.06 -5.45 -10.12
N GLU A 51 2.92 -6.77 -10.36
CA GLU A 51 4.05 -7.67 -10.64
C GLU A 51 4.80 -7.27 -11.92
N SER A 52 4.10 -6.69 -12.89
CA SER A 52 4.69 -6.17 -14.12
C SER A 52 5.41 -4.82 -13.94
N GLY A 53 5.48 -4.27 -12.72
CA GLY A 53 6.07 -2.96 -12.43
C GLY A 53 5.23 -1.76 -12.90
N LYS A 54 4.01 -2.00 -13.37
CA LYS A 54 3.07 -1.00 -13.90
C LYS A 54 2.18 -0.49 -12.77
N TYR A 55 2.80 0.19 -11.81
CA TYR A 55 2.16 0.58 -10.55
C TYR A 55 1.04 1.62 -10.71
N LEU A 56 1.13 2.48 -11.73
CA LEU A 56 0.09 3.47 -12.01
C LEU A 56 -1.21 2.78 -12.44
N GLU A 57 -1.11 1.83 -13.37
CA GLU A 57 -2.25 1.03 -13.82
C GLU A 57 -2.79 0.14 -12.70
N ALA A 58 -1.92 -0.49 -11.90
CA ALA A 58 -2.34 -1.28 -10.75
C ALA A 58 -3.15 -0.46 -9.72
N THR A 59 -2.75 0.80 -9.50
CA THR A 59 -3.45 1.73 -8.59
C THR A 59 -4.91 1.93 -8.98
N ASP A 60 -5.19 2.03 -10.29
CA ASP A 60 -6.55 2.22 -10.80
C ASP A 60 -7.46 1.04 -10.40
N PHE A 61 -6.98 -0.19 -10.51
CA PHE A 61 -7.72 -1.39 -10.10
C PHE A 61 -7.92 -1.45 -8.58
N PHE A 62 -6.87 -1.23 -7.79
CA PHE A 62 -6.99 -1.28 -6.34
C PHE A 62 -7.86 -0.16 -5.77
N LYS A 63 -7.89 1.04 -6.38
CA LYS A 63 -8.83 2.10 -6.00
C LYS A 63 -10.29 1.65 -6.17
N VAL A 64 -10.62 1.02 -7.29
CA VAL A 64 -11.97 0.49 -7.53
C VAL A 64 -12.31 -0.58 -6.50
N LEU A 65 -11.39 -1.50 -6.22
CA LEU A 65 -11.60 -2.55 -5.22
C LEU A 65 -11.87 -1.97 -3.82
N THR A 66 -11.14 -0.93 -3.40
CA THR A 66 -11.39 -0.25 -2.12
C THR A 66 -12.75 0.45 -2.07
N GLN A 67 -13.28 0.90 -3.21
CA GLN A 67 -14.63 1.47 -3.29
C GLN A 67 -15.73 0.39 -3.27
N MET A 68 -15.48 -0.76 -3.90
CA MET A 68 -16.43 -1.87 -3.93
C MET A 68 -16.50 -2.61 -2.59
N SER A 69 -15.39 -2.69 -1.85
CA SER A 69 -15.33 -3.35 -0.55
C SER A 69 -14.32 -2.64 0.35
N ALA A 70 -14.77 -1.56 0.99
CA ALA A 70 -13.93 -0.75 1.85
C ALA A 70 -13.50 -1.47 3.15
N GLN A 71 -14.15 -2.57 3.53
CA GLN A 71 -13.79 -3.33 4.73
C GLN A 71 -12.75 -4.43 4.47
N ASN A 72 -12.42 -4.72 3.21
CA ASN A 72 -11.44 -5.76 2.90
C ASN A 72 -10.01 -5.17 2.98
N PRO A 73 -9.20 -5.58 3.97
CA PRO A 73 -7.85 -5.02 4.15
C PRO A 73 -6.92 -5.33 2.97
N VAL A 74 -7.12 -6.44 2.26
CA VAL A 74 -6.26 -6.87 1.13
C VAL A 74 -6.24 -5.81 0.02
N TYR A 75 -7.37 -5.14 -0.23
CA TYR A 75 -7.46 -4.13 -1.30
C TYR A 75 -6.74 -2.85 -0.92
N TRP A 76 -6.80 -2.47 0.36
CA TRP A 76 -6.05 -1.35 0.90
C TRP A 76 -4.55 -1.63 0.94
N ILE A 77 -4.14 -2.85 1.28
CA ILE A 77 -2.73 -3.28 1.21
C ILE A 77 -2.22 -3.19 -0.24
N GLY A 78 -2.99 -3.70 -1.21
CA GLY A 78 -2.63 -3.61 -2.63
C GLY A 78 -2.51 -2.17 -3.12
N LEU A 79 -3.46 -1.30 -2.72
CA LEU A 79 -3.40 0.14 -3.01
C LEU A 79 -2.15 0.79 -2.39
N GLY A 80 -1.87 0.51 -1.11
CA GLY A 80 -0.70 0.99 -0.40
C GLY A 80 0.60 0.57 -1.07
N ALA A 81 0.70 -0.69 -1.51
CA ALA A 81 1.87 -1.22 -2.21
C ALA A 81 2.11 -0.48 -3.54
N CYS A 82 1.05 -0.28 -4.33
CA CYS A 82 1.16 0.47 -5.59
C CYS A 82 1.64 1.91 -5.37
N LEU A 83 1.12 2.58 -4.33
CA LEU A 83 1.48 3.95 -3.98
C LEU A 83 2.90 4.04 -3.42
N GLN A 84 3.31 3.06 -2.60
CA GLN A 84 4.66 2.96 -2.06
C GLN A 84 5.69 2.81 -3.19
N MET A 85 5.41 1.96 -4.18
CA MET A 85 6.28 1.78 -5.35
C MET A 85 6.35 3.03 -6.24
N GLN A 86 5.33 3.87 -6.21
CA GLN A 86 5.32 5.20 -6.83
C GLN A 86 6.00 6.29 -5.96
N LYS A 87 6.55 5.93 -4.80
CA LYS A 87 7.14 6.86 -3.81
C LYS A 87 6.14 7.88 -3.23
N LYS A 88 4.84 7.59 -3.32
CA LYS A 88 3.77 8.41 -2.73
C LYS A 88 3.54 7.99 -1.28
N TYR A 89 4.55 8.17 -0.44
CA TYR A 89 4.60 7.58 0.89
C TYR A 89 3.47 8.05 1.82
N ASN A 90 3.02 9.31 1.71
CA ASN A 90 1.87 9.80 2.48
C ASN A 90 0.57 9.06 2.13
N GLU A 91 0.28 8.90 0.83
CA GLU A 91 -0.92 8.19 0.37
C GLU A 91 -0.82 6.68 0.69
N ALA A 92 0.38 6.10 0.54
CA ALA A 92 0.62 4.71 0.89
C ALA A 92 0.40 4.44 2.38
N LEU A 93 0.93 5.30 3.25
CA LEU A 93 0.73 5.20 4.70
C LEU A 93 -0.75 5.31 5.08
N LEU A 94 -1.51 6.19 4.42
CA LEU A 94 -2.96 6.28 4.62
C LEU A 94 -3.66 4.97 4.20
N ALA A 95 -3.30 4.37 3.08
CA ALA A 95 -3.87 3.11 2.63
C ALA A 95 -3.54 1.96 3.60
N TYR A 96 -2.28 1.83 4.05
CA TYR A 96 -1.88 0.80 5.01
C TYR A 96 -2.54 0.97 6.38
N THR A 97 -2.63 2.20 6.88
CA THR A 97 -3.34 2.47 8.15
C THR A 97 -4.83 2.18 8.02
N THR A 98 -5.43 2.43 6.86
CA THR A 98 -6.82 2.01 6.57
C THR A 98 -6.98 0.50 6.58
N ALA A 99 -6.03 -0.25 6.01
CA ALA A 99 -6.04 -1.72 6.10
C ALA A 99 -5.97 -2.20 7.56
N LEU A 100 -5.12 -1.57 8.38
CA LEU A 100 -4.93 -1.90 9.80
C LEU A 100 -6.15 -1.60 10.67
N ILE A 101 -7.09 -0.76 10.23
CA ILE A 101 -8.39 -0.59 10.93
C ILE A 101 -9.21 -1.89 10.86
N HIS A 102 -9.02 -2.70 9.81
CA HIS A 102 -9.80 -3.90 9.55
C HIS A 102 -9.08 -5.19 9.94
N ASP A 103 -7.76 -5.26 9.78
CA ASP A 103 -6.96 -6.43 10.18
C ASP A 103 -5.56 -6.02 10.66
N THR A 104 -5.24 -6.39 11.90
CA THR A 104 -3.94 -6.15 12.54
C THR A 104 -3.16 -7.44 12.77
N THR A 105 -3.58 -8.56 12.19
CA THR A 105 -3.01 -9.88 12.48
C THR A 105 -1.86 -10.27 11.55
N ASP A 106 -1.69 -9.55 10.45
CA ASP A 106 -0.59 -9.72 9.50
C ASP A 106 0.52 -8.68 9.78
N PRO A 107 1.75 -9.11 10.13
CA PRO A 107 2.87 -8.21 10.38
C PRO A 107 3.37 -7.48 9.12
N THR A 108 3.05 -7.97 7.92
CA THR A 108 3.53 -7.38 6.67
C THR A 108 2.99 -5.96 6.47
N THR A 109 1.73 -5.70 6.82
CA THR A 109 1.11 -4.37 6.72
C THR A 109 1.82 -3.36 7.63
N PHE A 110 2.16 -3.76 8.86
CA PHE A 110 2.96 -2.93 9.76
C PHE A 110 4.37 -2.68 9.24
N PHE A 111 5.01 -3.68 8.65
CA PHE A 111 6.31 -3.53 8.01
C PHE A 111 6.28 -2.53 6.84
N HIS A 112 5.25 -2.58 6.00
CA HIS A 112 5.09 -1.62 4.90
C HIS A 112 4.79 -0.21 5.41
N ALA A 113 3.92 -0.06 6.40
CA ALA A 113 3.65 1.22 7.05
C ALA A 113 4.94 1.81 7.66
N ALA A 114 5.76 0.99 8.33
CA ALA A 114 7.04 1.42 8.89
C ALA A 114 7.98 1.98 7.83
N ASN A 115 8.14 1.28 6.70
CA ASN A 115 8.95 1.77 5.57
C ASN A 115 8.44 3.11 5.02
N CYS A 116 7.12 3.32 4.99
CA CYS A 116 6.55 4.60 4.60
C CYS A 116 6.84 5.70 5.63
N CYS A 117 6.70 5.42 6.92
CA CYS A 117 7.05 6.36 8.00
C CYS A 117 8.53 6.78 7.90
N PHE A 118 9.42 5.82 7.71
CA PHE A 118 10.85 6.06 7.54
C PHE A 118 11.16 6.92 6.30
N ALA A 119 10.51 6.65 5.17
CA ALA A 119 10.67 7.48 3.96
C ALA A 119 10.14 8.92 4.14
N LEU A 120 9.24 9.14 5.10
CA LEU A 120 8.70 10.44 5.49
C LEU A 120 9.46 11.11 6.66
N ASN A 121 10.54 10.49 7.15
CA ASN A 121 11.28 10.90 8.35
C ASN A 121 10.46 10.87 9.65
N HIS A 122 9.38 10.09 9.70
CA HIS A 122 8.59 9.82 10.90
C HIS A 122 9.20 8.62 11.65
N VAL A 123 10.41 8.81 12.18
CA VAL A 123 11.25 7.71 12.68
C VAL A 123 10.64 7.01 13.90
N ALA A 124 10.07 7.77 14.83
CA ALA A 124 9.46 7.22 16.04
C ALA A 124 8.27 6.30 15.70
N GLU A 125 7.36 6.75 14.85
CA GLU A 125 6.20 5.99 14.37
C GLU A 125 6.63 4.76 13.57
N GLY A 126 7.68 4.89 12.75
CA GLY A 126 8.26 3.77 12.02
C GLY A 126 8.80 2.69 12.95
N LEU A 127 9.53 3.06 14.01
CA LEU A 127 10.06 2.11 14.99
C LEU A 127 8.96 1.39 15.77
N VAL A 128 7.89 2.10 16.15
CA VAL A 128 6.70 1.50 16.79
C VAL A 128 6.04 0.48 15.85
N ALA A 129 5.91 0.80 14.56
CA ALA A 129 5.35 -0.12 13.58
C ALA A 129 6.22 -1.37 13.38
N VAL A 130 7.56 -1.23 13.33
CA VAL A 130 8.48 -2.39 13.25
C VAL A 130 8.38 -3.27 14.49
N GLU A 131 8.31 -2.68 15.69
CA GLU A 131 8.17 -3.43 16.93
C GLU A 131 6.83 -4.19 16.99
N THR A 132 5.76 -3.57 16.51
CA THR A 132 4.45 -4.23 16.41
C THR A 132 4.50 -5.41 15.44
N ALA A 133 5.09 -5.23 14.26
CA ALA A 133 5.31 -6.30 13.29
C ALA A 133 6.15 -7.45 13.88
N GLU A 134 7.21 -7.13 14.61
CA GLU A 134 8.10 -8.11 15.24
C GLU A 134 7.38 -8.95 16.30
N ASN A 135 6.57 -8.31 17.14
CA ASN A 135 5.77 -9.00 18.15
C ASN A 135 4.79 -9.99 17.51
N ILE A 136 4.05 -9.56 16.49
CA ILE A 136 3.12 -10.45 15.76
C ILE A 136 3.87 -11.60 15.09
N ALA A 137 5.01 -11.33 14.45
CA ALA A 137 5.81 -12.33 13.74
C ALA A 137 6.45 -13.37 14.67
N ARG A 138 6.71 -13.04 15.94
CA ARG A 138 7.24 -14.00 16.94
C ARG A 138 6.21 -15.02 17.38
N GLU A 139 4.93 -14.62 17.47
CA GLU A 139 3.83 -15.50 17.89
C GLU A 139 3.42 -16.50 16.80
N LYS A 140 3.73 -16.19 15.54
CA LYS A 140 3.24 -16.94 14.36
C LYS A 140 4.38 -17.57 13.55
N PRO A 141 4.52 -18.91 13.53
CA PRO A 141 5.61 -19.60 12.85
C PRO A 141 5.81 -19.23 11.38
N GLU A 142 4.72 -18.94 10.65
CA GLU A 142 4.73 -18.57 9.24
C GLU A 142 5.48 -17.26 8.96
N TYR A 143 5.58 -16.36 9.95
CA TYR A 143 6.24 -15.05 9.80
C TYR A 143 7.67 -15.02 10.35
N LYS A 144 8.19 -16.13 10.89
CA LYS A 144 9.57 -16.20 11.43
C LYS A 144 10.64 -15.78 10.42
N GLY A 145 10.40 -16.01 9.12
CA GLY A 145 11.30 -15.60 8.04
C GLY A 145 11.48 -14.08 7.92
N MET A 146 10.54 -13.28 8.43
CA MET A 146 10.58 -11.81 8.38
C MET A 146 11.40 -11.20 9.53
N LEU A 147 11.58 -11.94 10.64
CA LEU A 147 12.25 -11.43 11.85
C LEU A 147 13.66 -10.85 11.60
N PRO A 148 14.54 -11.46 10.79
CA PRO A 148 15.84 -10.88 10.48
C PRO A 148 15.74 -9.51 9.78
N GLN A 149 14.75 -9.36 8.89
CA GLN A 149 14.52 -8.10 8.16
C GLN A 149 14.01 -7.01 9.10
N LEU A 150 13.08 -7.35 9.99
CA LEU A 150 12.54 -6.42 11.00
C LEU A 150 13.63 -5.96 11.97
N ALA A 151 14.46 -6.89 12.47
CA ALA A 151 15.57 -6.57 13.37
C ALA A 151 16.60 -5.65 12.70
N LEU A 152 16.93 -5.91 11.42
CA LEU A 152 17.83 -5.06 10.66
C LEU A 152 17.25 -3.66 10.45
N LEU A 153 15.97 -3.57 10.09
CA LEU A 153 15.28 -2.31 9.87
C LEU A 153 15.23 -1.49 11.17
N LYS A 154 14.82 -2.09 12.29
CA LYS A 154 14.80 -1.46 13.63
C LYS A 154 16.18 -0.91 13.99
N LYS A 155 17.23 -1.75 13.88
CA LYS A 155 18.60 -1.34 14.21
C LYS A 155 19.09 -0.17 13.35
N THR A 156 18.77 -0.18 12.06
CA THR A 156 19.18 0.88 11.12
C THR A 156 18.59 2.21 11.54
N TRP A 157 17.27 2.27 11.74
CA TRP A 157 16.58 3.51 12.05
C TRP A 157 16.79 4.00 13.49
N SER A 158 16.98 3.10 14.46
CA SER A 158 17.39 3.50 15.82
C SER A 158 18.79 4.13 15.86
N ASN A 159 19.67 3.81 14.91
CA ASN A 159 20.98 4.46 14.81
C ASN A 159 20.88 5.83 14.14
N GLU A 160 20.04 5.98 13.12
CA GLU A 160 19.78 7.28 12.48
C GLU A 160 19.13 8.26 13.46
N GLU A 161 18.13 7.83 14.23
CA GLU A 161 17.48 8.64 15.28
C GLU A 161 18.48 9.21 16.30
N LYS A 162 19.48 8.40 16.71
CA LYS A 162 20.53 8.83 17.63
C LYS A 162 21.49 9.84 17.02
N LYS A 163 21.72 9.79 15.70
CA LYS A 163 22.54 10.78 15.00
C LYS A 163 21.82 12.11 14.86
N GLU A 164 20.53 12.11 14.54
CA GLU A 164 19.72 13.33 14.48
C GLU A 164 19.62 14.01 15.85
N ASN A 165 19.48 13.21 16.93
CA ASN A 165 19.37 13.72 18.29
C ASN A 165 20.72 14.06 18.96
N ASN A 166 21.86 13.92 18.25
CA ASN A 166 23.16 14.31 18.78
C ASN A 166 23.45 15.78 18.41
N PRO A 167 23.59 16.69 19.39
CA PRO A 167 23.79 18.12 19.13
C PRO A 167 25.12 18.46 18.44
N LYS A 168 26.05 17.50 18.28
CA LYS A 168 27.31 17.69 17.53
C LYS A 168 27.17 17.50 16.01
N THR A 169 26.06 16.93 15.53
CA THR A 169 25.83 16.62 14.10
C THR A 169 24.81 17.55 13.43
N SER A 170 24.19 18.48 14.18
CA SER A 170 23.20 19.44 13.65
C SER A 170 23.79 20.69 12.98
N VAL A 171 25.12 20.78 12.83
CA VAL A 171 25.78 21.83 12.04
C VAL A 171 26.25 21.24 10.71
N SER A 172 25.36 21.18 9.74
CA SER A 172 25.76 21.23 8.34
C SER A 172 25.04 22.40 7.68
N GLU A 173 25.84 23.42 7.41
CA GLU A 173 25.47 24.61 6.66
C GLU A 173 24.86 24.19 5.31
N LYS A 174 23.65 24.66 5.02
CA LYS A 174 23.18 24.71 3.63
C LYS A 174 24.08 25.70 2.89
N PRO A 175 24.78 25.33 1.81
CA PRO A 175 25.46 26.31 0.98
C PRO A 175 24.39 27.16 0.30
N VAL A 176 24.45 28.47 0.54
CA VAL A 176 23.80 29.47 -0.30
C VAL A 176 24.59 29.51 -1.62
N ALA A 177 23.94 29.14 -2.71
CA ALA A 177 24.28 29.55 -4.07
C ALA A 177 23.01 29.56 -4.92
#